data_AF-A0A9D6JND1-F1
#
_entry.id   AF-A0A9D6JND1-F1
#
_cell.length_a   1.000
_cell.length_b   1.000
_cell.length_c   1.000
_cell.angle_alpha   90.00
_cell.angle_beta   90.00
_cell.angle_gamma   90.00
#
_symmetry.space_group_name_H-M   'P 1'
#
loop_
_entity.id
_entity.type
_entity.pdbx_description
1 polymer ?
#
loop_
_entity_poly.entity_id
_entity_poly.type
_entity_poly.pdbx_seq_one_letter_code
_entity_poly.pdbx_strand_id
1 'polypeptide(L)' 'SANGIWLLAHKKELFMSYEDFPWFKDQAVKSILNVEESSPGHYYWPDIDVDLTEEIIEHPERFPLKARK' A
#
# COMPACT_ATOMS: atom_id res chain seq x y z
N SER A 1 -11.65 -5.12 14.44
CA SER A 1 -10.95 -3.91 13.99
C SER A 1 -10.44 -4.16 12.59
N ALA A 2 -10.36 -3.15 11.74
CA ALA A 2 -9.64 -3.25 10.47
C ALA A 2 -8.28 -2.56 10.67
N ASN A 3 -7.22 -3.35 10.82
CA ASN A 3 -5.87 -2.85 11.15
C ASN A 3 -5.05 -2.54 9.88
N GLY A 4 -5.68 -2.43 8.71
CA GLY A 4 -5.00 -2.31 7.43
C GLY A 4 -5.97 -2.42 6.25
N ILE A 5 -5.40 -2.53 5.06
CA ILE A 5 -6.11 -2.64 3.78
C ILE A 5 -5.71 -3.94 3.10
N TRP A 6 -6.63 -4.49 2.30
CA TRP A 6 -6.35 -5.58 1.39
C TRP A 6 -6.28 -5.06 -0.05
N LEU A 7 -5.22 -5.44 -0.76
CA LEU A 7 -5.08 -5.26 -2.20
C LEU A 7 -5.24 -6.63 -2.87
N LEU A 8 -6.22 -6.76 -3.76
CA LEU A 8 -6.38 -7.94 -4.60
C LEU A 8 -5.79 -7.64 -5.98
N ALA A 9 -4.69 -8.27 -6.32
CA ALA A 9 -4.02 -8.11 -7.61
C ALA A 9 -3.58 -9.47 -8.14
N HIS A 10 -3.78 -9.73 -9.44
CA HIS A 10 -3.39 -11.00 -10.08
C HIS A 10 -3.85 -12.28 -9.34
N LYS A 11 -5.04 -12.25 -8.71
CA LYS A 11 -5.61 -13.32 -7.84
C LYS A 11 -4.84 -13.58 -6.54
N LYS A 12 -3.99 -12.64 -6.14
CA LYS A 12 -3.25 -12.64 -4.89
C LYS A 12 -3.83 -11.57 -3.96
N GLU A 13 -4.06 -11.95 -2.72
CA GLU A 13 -4.48 -11.04 -1.66
C GLU A 13 -3.24 -10.58 -0.89
N LEU A 14 -3.02 -9.27 -0.88
CA LEU A 14 -1.90 -8.63 -0.22
C LEU A 14 -2.44 -7.78 0.94
N PHE A 15 -2.00 -8.06 2.16
CA PHE A 15 -2.42 -7.31 3.34
C PHE A 15 -1.42 -6.21 3.68
N MET A 16 -1.89 -4.97 3.71
CA MET A 16 -1.12 -3.78 4.06
C MET A 16 -1.56 -3.31 5.44
N SER A 17 -0.80 -3.65 6.48
CA SER A 17 -1.09 -3.23 7.86
C SER A 17 -0.90 -1.72 8.02
N TYR A 18 -1.63 -1.05 8.92
CA TYR A 18 -1.38 0.36 9.23
C TYR A 18 -0.12 0.58 10.08
N GLU A 19 0.48 -0.48 10.62
CA GLU A 19 1.78 -0.40 11.30
C GLU A 19 2.90 -0.26 10.28
N ASP A 20 2.85 -1.05 9.21
CA ASP A 20 3.81 -1.01 8.11
C ASP A 20 3.48 0.08 7.09
N PHE A 21 2.20 0.42 6.89
CA PHE A 21 1.75 1.40 5.92
C PHE A 21 0.86 2.48 6.58
N PRO A 22 1.41 3.35 7.45
CA PRO A 22 0.64 4.30 8.24
C PRO A 22 -0.06 5.40 7.42
N TRP A 23 0.52 5.80 6.29
CA TRP A 23 -0.04 6.71 5.29
C TRP A 23 -1.44 6.36 4.76
N PHE A 24 -1.92 5.12 4.94
CA PHE A 24 -3.27 4.73 4.54
C PHE A 24 -4.34 4.93 5.63
N LYS A 25 -3.93 5.08 6.89
CA LYS A 25 -4.84 4.94 8.06
C LYS A 25 -5.97 5.98 8.11
N ASP A 26 -5.71 7.19 7.66
CA ASP A 26 -6.64 8.34 7.76
C ASP A 26 -7.07 8.87 6.38
N GLN A 27 -6.85 8.09 5.32
CA GLN A 27 -7.19 8.49 3.96
C GLN A 27 -8.64 8.17 3.62
N ALA A 28 -9.24 9.00 2.76
CA ALA A 28 -10.58 8.76 2.27
C ALA A 28 -10.63 7.45 1.47
N VAL A 29 -11.69 6.64 1.66
CA VAL A 29 -11.86 5.35 0.95
C VAL A 29 -11.73 5.52 -0.57
N LYS A 30 -12.27 6.61 -1.13
CA LYS A 30 -12.13 6.92 -2.57
C LYS A 30 -10.67 6.99 -3.03
N SER A 31 -9.78 7.51 -2.19
CA SER A 31 -8.37 7.68 -2.50
C SER A 31 -7.60 6.38 -2.38
N ILE A 32 -8.03 5.49 -1.48
CA ILE A 32 -7.47 4.13 -1.37
C ILE A 32 -7.93 3.23 -2.52
N LEU A 33 -9.16 3.40 -2.99
CA LEU A 33 -9.67 2.66 -4.14
C LEU A 33 -9.10 3.18 -5.47
N ASN A 34 -8.55 4.39 -5.50
CA ASN A 34 -7.88 4.97 -6.66
C ASN A 34 -6.43 4.42 -6.74
N VAL A 35 -6.29 3.14 -7.03
CA VAL A 35 -5.02 2.46 -7.25
C VAL A 35 -4.80 2.21 -8.74
N GLU A 36 -3.61 2.52 -9.23
CA GLU A 36 -3.18 2.31 -10.60
C GLU A 36 -2.02 1.30 -10.63
N GLU A 37 -2.07 0.33 -11.53
CA GLU A 37 -0.96 -0.59 -11.75
C GLU A 37 -0.12 -0.12 -12.95
N SER A 38 0.99 0.57 -12.69
CA SER A 38 1.85 1.14 -13.75
C SER A 38 2.56 0.05 -14.57
N SER A 39 2.87 -1.06 -13.92
CA SER A 39 3.40 -2.29 -14.52
C SER A 39 3.11 -3.46 -13.57
N PRO A 40 3.12 -4.73 -14.02
CA PRO A 40 2.80 -5.86 -13.17
C PRO A 40 3.57 -5.85 -11.83
N GLY A 41 2.83 -5.78 -10.72
CA GLY A 41 3.41 -5.73 -9.37
C GLY A 41 3.88 -4.34 -8.90
N HIS A 42 3.55 -3.27 -9.62
CA HIS A 42 3.84 -1.88 -9.25
C HIS A 42 2.54 -1.08 -9.11
N TYR A 43 2.19 -0.73 -7.87
CA TYR A 43 0.93 -0.09 -7.51
C TYR A 43 1.18 1.36 -7.07
N TYR A 44 0.43 2.27 -7.68
CA TYR A 44 0.51 3.70 -7.42
C TYR A 44 -0.85 4.23 -6.97
N TRP A 45 -0.87 4.99 -5.88
CA TRP A 45 -2.04 5.72 -5.39
C TRP A 45 -1.82 7.23 -5.61
N PRO A 46 -2.28 7.80 -6.74
CA PRO A 46 -2.05 9.21 -7.09
C PRO A 46 -2.63 10.21 -6.08
N ASP A 47 -3.76 9.89 -5.46
CA ASP A 47 -4.43 10.78 -4.50
C ASP A 47 -3.62 11.03 -3.22
N ILE A 48 -2.72 10.11 -2.88
CA ILE A 48 -1.96 10.12 -1.62
C ILE A 48 -0.45 10.11 -1.84
N ASP A 49 -0.04 10.11 -3.12
CA ASP A 49 1.35 10.06 -3.58
C ASP A 49 2.16 8.90 -3.01
N VAL A 50 1.59 7.70 -3.11
CA VAL A 50 2.21 6.46 -2.61
C VAL A 50 2.47 5.50 -3.75
N ASP A 51 3.72 5.05 -3.89
CA ASP A 51 4.13 3.98 -4.80
C ASP A 51 4.62 2.77 -3.98
N LEU A 52 4.12 1.58 -4.30
CA LEU A 52 4.50 0.33 -3.67
C LEU A 52 4.69 -0.76 -4.74
N THR A 53 5.73 -1.56 -4.56
CA THR A 53 5.87 -2.82 -5.30
C THR A 53 5.27 -3.98 -4.51
N GLU A 54 4.91 -5.05 -5.20
CA GLU A 54 4.49 -6.30 -4.58
C GLU A 54 5.53 -6.81 -3.58
N GLU A 55 6.82 -6.69 -3.87
CA GLU A 55 7.90 -7.08 -2.96
C GLU A 55 7.89 -6.25 -1.65
N ILE A 56 7.62 -4.95 -1.73
CA ILE A 56 7.53 -4.09 -0.53
C ILE A 56 6.32 -4.51 0.32
N ILE A 57 5.21 -4.87 -0.31
CA ILE A 57 3.99 -5.28 0.40
C ILE A 57 4.18 -6.65 1.08
N GLU A 58 4.90 -7.58 0.45
CA GLU A 58 5.18 -8.91 1.01
C GLU A 58 6.28 -8.90 2.09
N HIS A 59 7.23 -7.99 1.95
CA HIS A 59 8.42 -7.90 2.81
C HIS A 59 8.66 -6.48 3.32
N PRO A 60 7.69 -5.87 4.06
CA PRO A 60 7.82 -4.50 4.55
C PRO A 60 9.06 -4.32 5.45
N GLU A 61 9.51 -5.37 6.14
CA GLU A 61 10.71 -5.36 6.98
C GLU A 61 12.02 -5.09 6.23
N ARG A 62 12.06 -5.40 4.92
CA ARG A 62 13.23 -5.14 4.06
C ARG A 62 13.35 -3.67 3.68
N PHE A 63 12.26 -2.93 3.78
CA PHE A 63 12.16 -1.53 3.40
C PHE A 63 11.70 -0.71 4.60
N PRO A 64 12.53 -0.59 5.66
CA PRO A 64 12.14 0.18 6.83
C PRO A 64 11.83 1.60 6.40
N LEU A 65 10.54 1.95 6.50
CA LEU A 65 10.01 3.27 6.16
C LEU A 65 10.60 4.30 7.13
N LYS A 66 11.83 4.71 6.87
CA LYS A 66 12.43 5.87 7.52
C LYS A 66 11.76 7.09 6.90
N ALA A 67 10.58 7.44 7.43
CA ALA A 67 10.13 8.82 7.43
C ALA A 67 11.23 9.65 8.09
N ARG A 68 12.16 10.16 7.28
CA ARG A 68 13.06 11.22 7.74
C ARG A 68 12.16 12.43 7.96
N LYS A 69 12.07 12.85 9.22
CA LYS A 69 11.61 14.19 9.60
C LYS A 69 12.38 15.26 8.83
#